data_AF-A0A955QKR3-F1
#
_entry.id   AF-A0A955QKR3-F1
#
_cell.length_a   1.000
_cell.length_b   1.000
_cell.length_c   1.000
_cell.angle_alpha   90.00
_cell.angle_beta   90.00
_cell.angle_gamma   90.00
#
_symmetry.space_group_name_H-M   'P 1'
#
loop_
_entity.id
_entity.type
_entity.pdbx_description
1 polymer ?
#
loop_
_entity_poly.entity_id
_entity_poly.type
_entity_poly.pdbx_seq_one_letter_code
_entity_poly.pdbx_strand_id
1 'polypeptide(L)'
;MPKRSSKPKKKKNPSDINLLAAQIVGAATGQPDEPTDKTQPEKNPAAVALGRLGGLKGGKARAEKLSPKKRSEIAKKAAESRWKKYGK
;
A
#
# COMPACT_ATOMS: atom_id res chain seq x y z
N MET A 1 -14.31 -4.87 13.87
CA MET A 1 -13.41 -5.18 12.73
C MET A 1 -12.34 -4.09 12.62
N PRO A 2 -11.03 -4.41 12.71
CA PRO A 2 -9.99 -3.39 12.57
C PRO A 2 -10.06 -2.73 11.20
N LYS A 3 -10.07 -1.39 11.20
CA LYS A 3 -10.25 -0.53 10.04
C LYS A 3 -8.86 -0.30 9.46
N ARG A 4 -8.55 -0.97 8.33
CA ARG A 4 -7.34 -0.83 7.48
C ARG A 4 -6.22 -1.83 7.80
N SER A 5 -6.14 -2.92 7.03
CA SER A 5 -4.89 -3.67 6.84
C SER A 5 -3.99 -2.93 5.84
N SER A 6 -3.68 -1.65 6.07
CA SER A 6 -2.47 -1.13 5.44
C SER A 6 -1.34 -1.84 6.16
N LYS A 7 -0.69 -2.82 5.49
CA LYS A 7 0.58 -3.33 6.00
C LYS A 7 1.41 -2.09 6.36
N PRO A 8 1.93 -1.96 7.58
CA PRO A 8 2.94 -0.93 7.84
C PRO A 8 3.96 -1.08 6.72
N LYS A 9 4.34 0.04 6.08
CA LYS A 9 5.35 -0.03 5.03
C LYS A 9 6.52 -0.77 5.63
N LYS A 10 6.83 -1.95 5.09
CA LYS A 10 7.98 -2.72 5.55
C LYS A 10 9.15 -1.76 5.42
N LYS A 11 9.79 -1.42 6.55
CA LYS A 11 11.03 -0.64 6.52
C LYS A 11 11.91 -1.33 5.50
N LYS A 12 12.19 -0.65 4.39
CA LYS A 12 13.04 -1.24 3.37
C LYS A 12 14.41 -1.22 3.98
N ASN A 13 15.01 -2.39 4.15
CA ASN A 13 16.43 -2.46 4.45
C ASN A 13 17.14 -1.61 3.37
N PRO A 14 18.10 -0.76 3.76
CA PRO A 14 18.82 0.04 2.81
C PRO A 14 19.48 -0.89 1.80
N SER A 15 19.35 -0.56 0.51
CA SER A 15 20.04 -1.32 -0.55
C SER A 15 21.56 -1.20 -0.45
N ASP A 16 22.04 -0.17 0.26
CA ASP A 16 23.44 0.11 0.51
C ASP A 16 23.97 -0.78 1.67
N ILE A 17 25.08 -1.46 1.40
CA ILE A 17 25.75 -2.40 2.31
C ILE A 17 26.23 -1.68 3.59
N ASN A 18 26.74 -0.45 3.47
CA ASN A 18 27.27 0.30 4.61
C ASN A 18 26.14 0.70 5.57
N LEU A 19 25.01 1.13 5.02
CA LEU A 19 23.82 1.45 5.81
C LEU A 19 23.24 0.19 6.46
N LEU A 20 23.28 -0.96 5.78
CA LEU A 20 22.85 -2.23 6.36
C LEU A 20 23.76 -2.66 7.52
N ALA A 21 25.08 -2.52 7.36
CA ALA A 21 26.04 -2.81 8.41
C ALA A 21 25.80 -1.92 9.65
N ALA A 22 25.59 -0.62 9.44
CA ALA A 22 25.27 0.31 10.52
C ALA A 22 23.96 -0.07 11.25
N GLN A 23 22.92 -0.47 10.53
CA GLN A 23 21.66 -0.95 11.12
C GLN A 23 21.84 -2.24 11.93
N ILE A 24 22.60 -3.21 11.41
CA ILE A 24 22.88 -4.47 12.12
C ILE A 24 23.62 -4.19 13.42
N VAL A 25 24.62 -3.31 13.39
CA VAL A 25 25.38 -2.90 14.58
C VAL A 25 24.47 -2.17 15.57
N GLY A 26 23.68 -1.20 15.12
CA GLY A 26 22.73 -0.47 15.98
C GLY A 26 21.72 -1.39 16.66
N ALA A 27 21.13 -2.32 15.89
CA ALA A 27 20.20 -3.31 16.42
C ALA A 27 20.85 -4.24 17.46
N ALA A 28 22.13 -4.60 17.28
CA ALA A 28 22.87 -5.45 18.21
C ALA A 28 23.30 -4.71 19.49
N THR A 29 23.57 -3.40 19.40
CA THR A 29 23.99 -2.57 20.55
C THR A 29 22.80 -1.92 21.28
N GLY A 30 21.57 -2.16 20.83
CA GLY A 30 20.37 -1.52 21.38
C GLY A 30 20.29 -0.02 21.06
N GLN A 31 21.11 0.48 20.12
CA GLN A 31 20.98 1.84 19.63
C GLN A 31 19.82 1.89 18.64
N PRO A 32 18.78 2.72 18.90
CA PRO A 32 17.68 2.85 17.98
C PRO A 32 18.18 3.42 16.65
N ASP A 33 17.75 2.82 15.54
CA ASP A 33 17.92 3.41 14.22
C ASP A 33 17.38 4.85 14.26
N GLU A 34 18.23 5.83 13.94
CA GLU A 34 17.80 7.19 13.60
C GLU A 34 16.63 7.05 12.62
N PRO A 35 15.43 7.54 12.98
CA PRO A 35 14.27 7.37 12.13
C PRO A 35 14.50 8.20 10.86
N THR A 36 14.92 7.54 9.78
CA THR A 36 14.72 8.02 8.42
C THR A 36 13.23 7.90 8.04
N ASP A 37 12.35 8.22 8.98
CA ASP A 37 10.97 8.53 8.69
C ASP A 37 10.99 9.90 8.02
N LYS A 38 11.07 9.87 6.68
CA LYS A 38 10.34 10.87 5.90
C LYS A 38 8.88 10.66 6.21
N THR A 39 8.46 11.20 7.36
CA THR A 39 7.10 11.29 7.87
C THR A 39 6.29 11.81 6.71
N GLN A 40 5.55 10.93 6.05
CA GLN A 40 4.60 11.39 5.06
C GLN A 40 3.67 12.34 5.79
N PRO A 41 3.34 13.51 5.22
CA PRO A 41 2.51 14.48 5.92
C PRO A 41 1.27 13.76 6.45
N GLU A 42 1.02 13.89 7.75
CA GLU A 42 -0.15 13.32 8.39
C GLU A 42 -1.38 13.78 7.62
N LYS A 43 -2.08 12.84 7.00
CA LYS A 43 -3.25 13.15 6.20
C LYS A 43 -4.32 13.66 7.14
N ASN A 44 -4.99 14.77 6.78
CA ASN A 44 -6.09 15.31 7.55
C ASN A 44 -7.11 14.18 7.87
N PRO A 45 -7.37 13.88 9.15
CA PRO A 45 -8.19 12.75 9.57
C PRO A 45 -9.63 12.83 9.05
N ALA A 46 -10.18 14.05 8.95
CA ALA A 46 -11.51 14.27 8.39
C ALA A 46 -11.55 13.90 6.90
N ALA A 47 -10.53 14.27 6.12
CA ALA A 47 -10.44 13.91 4.71
C ALA A 47 -10.33 12.38 4.49
N VAL A 48 -9.61 11.68 5.38
CA VAL A 48 -9.53 10.21 5.34
C VAL A 48 -10.88 9.57 5.62
N ALA A 49 -11.61 10.07 6.62
CA ALA A 49 -12.95 9.57 6.95
C ALA A 49 -13.93 9.80 5.80
N LEU A 50 -13.95 11.00 5.21
CA LEU A 50 -14.80 11.34 4.07
C LEU A 50 -14.48 10.48 2.84
N GLY A 51 -13.20 10.33 2.50
CA GLY A 51 -12.77 9.49 1.38
C GLY A 51 -13.22 8.03 1.54
N ARG A 52 -13.19 7.50 2.78
CA ARG A 52 -13.72 6.16 3.08
C ARG A 52 -15.22 6.07 2.83
N LEU A 53 -16.00 7.03 3.35
CA LEU A 53 -17.45 7.04 3.18
C LEU A 53 -17.83 7.12 1.69
N GLY A 54 -17.16 7.99 0.93
CA GLY A 54 -17.33 8.11 -0.51
C GLY A 54 -16.99 6.81 -1.25
N GLY A 55 -15.88 6.16 -0.90
CA GLY A 55 -15.47 4.88 -1.51
C GLY A 55 -16.45 3.73 -1.26
N LEU A 56 -17.02 3.63 -0.06
CA LEU A 56 -18.03 2.62 0.27
C LEU A 56 -19.30 2.78 -0.57
N LYS A 57 -19.77 4.02 -0.72
CA LYS A 57 -20.95 4.33 -1.54
C LYS A 57 -20.66 4.18 -3.03
N GLY A 58 -19.58 4.78 -3.52
CA GLY A 58 -19.22 4.81 -4.93
C GLY A 58 -18.83 3.44 -5.48
N GLY A 59 -18.14 2.62 -4.68
CA GLY A 59 -17.77 1.26 -5.05
C GLY A 59 -18.98 0.36 -5.31
N LYS A 60 -19.97 0.39 -4.40
CA LYS A 60 -21.22 -0.37 -4.55
C LYS A 60 -22.00 0.11 -5.78
N ALA A 61 -22.19 1.42 -5.91
CA ALA A 61 -22.89 2.00 -7.06
C ALA A 61 -22.22 1.65 -8.41
N ARG A 62 -20.89 1.61 -8.46
CA ARG A 62 -20.16 1.19 -9.67
C ARG A 62 -20.36 -0.29 -9.96
N ALA A 63 -20.38 -1.15 -8.95
CA ALA A 63 -20.58 -2.59 -9.12
C ALA A 63 -21.98 -2.89 -9.69
N GLU A 64 -23.01 -2.20 -9.20
CA GLU A 64 -24.40 -2.35 -9.66
C GLU A 64 -24.60 -1.86 -11.10
N LYS A 65 -23.90 -0.78 -11.49
CA LYS A 65 -23.98 -0.24 -12.87
C LYS A 65 -23.27 -1.10 -13.92
N LEU A 66 -22.42 -2.04 -13.54
CA LEU A 66 -21.64 -2.85 -14.48
C LEU A 66 -22.33 -4.16 -14.84
N SER A 67 -22.52 -4.40 -16.14
CA SER A 67 -23.02 -5.67 -16.64
C SER A 67 -22.01 -6.81 -16.38
N PRO A 68 -22.46 -8.08 -16.31
CA PRO A 68 -21.56 -9.24 -16.13
C PRO A 68 -20.42 -9.28 -17.17
N LYS A 69 -20.72 -8.96 -18.44
CA LYS A 69 -19.74 -8.89 -19.53
C LYS A 69 -18.65 -7.85 -19.24
N LYS A 70 -19.04 -6.62 -18.91
CA LYS A 70 -18.10 -5.54 -18.58
C LYS A 70 -17.25 -5.87 -17.34
N ARG A 71 -17.83 -6.53 -16.33
CA ARG A 71 -17.07 -7.02 -15.16
C ARG A 71 -16.01 -8.04 -15.56
N SER A 72 -16.34 -8.98 -16.44
CA SER A 72 -15.38 -9.96 -16.97
C SER A 72 -14.25 -9.31 -17.77
N GLU A 73 -14.55 -8.32 -18.61
CA GLU A 73 -13.55 -7.61 -19.42
C GLU A 73 -12.55 -6.85 -18.53
N ILE A 74 -13.05 -6.14 -17.51
CA ILE A 74 -12.21 -5.44 -16.53
C ILE A 74 -11.29 -6.42 -15.79
N ALA A 75 -11.81 -7.60 -15.41
CA ALA A 75 -11.03 -8.62 -14.71
C ALA A 75 -9.90 -9.19 -15.58
N LYS A 76 -10.17 -9.49 -16.86
CA LYS A 76 -9.15 -9.94 -17.83
C LYS A 76 -8.04 -8.91 -17.98
N LYS A 77 -8.40 -7.64 -18.23
CA LYS A 77 -7.44 -6.54 -18.35
C LYS A 77 -6.58 -6.35 -17.08
N ALA A 78 -7.19 -6.52 -15.91
CA ALA A 78 -6.45 -6.46 -14.64
C ALA A 78 -5.46 -7.61 -14.48
N ALA A 79 -5.85 -8.83 -14.88
CA ALA A 79 -4.97 -10.00 -14.87
C ALA A 79 -3.79 -9.81 -15.84
N GLU A 80 -4.06 -9.40 -17.08
CA GLU A 80 -3.03 -9.08 -18.07
C GLU A 80 -2.03 -8.06 -17.52
N SER A 81 -2.50 -6.94 -16.96
CA SER A 81 -1.60 -5.93 -16.39
C SER A 81 -0.76 -6.46 -15.22
N ARG A 82 -1.29 -7.37 -14.42
CA ARG A 82 -0.56 -7.98 -13.30
C ARG A 82 0.53 -8.92 -13.80
N TRP A 83 0.21 -9.73 -14.82
CA TRP A 83 1.09 -10.79 -15.31
C TRP A 83 2.01 -10.35 -16.44
N LYS A 84 1.78 -9.20 -17.08
CA LYS A 84 2.66 -8.64 -18.12
C LYS A 84 4.12 -8.48 -17.68
N LYS A 85 4.38 -8.31 -16.38
CA LYS A 85 5.75 -8.25 -15.84
C LYS A 85 6.45 -9.62 -15.80
N TYR A 86 5.70 -10.71 -15.81
CA TYR A 86 6.19 -12.07 -15.56
C TYR A 86 5.95 -13.03 -16.74
N GLY A 87 5.07 -12.68 -17.68
CA GLY A 87 4.84 -13.42 -18.91
C GLY A 87 5.58 -12.75 -20.06
N LYS A 88 6.71 -13.38 -20.45
CA LYS A 88 7.53 -13.17 -21.66
C LYS A 88 7.73 -11.74 -22.18
#